data_AF-A0A1I0LAG6-F1
#
_entry.id   AF-A0A1I0LAG6-F1
#
_cell.length_a   1.000
_cell.length_b   1.000
_cell.length_c   1.000
_cell.angle_alpha   90.00
_cell.angle_beta   90.00
_cell.angle_gamma   90.00
#
_symmetry.space_group_name_H-M   'P 1'
#
loop_
_entity.id
_entity.type
_entity.pdbx_description
1 polymer ?
#
loop_
_entity_poly.entity_id
_entity_poly.type
_entity_poly.pdbx_seq_one_letter_code
_entity_poly.pdbx_strand_id
1 'polypeptide(L)'
;MNPAVSWQTLENVEVECTHCGVRMTLHEGSGRRVKYFRCGSCHRWVSSTYTDIFRSDAKMRTHPAKDTSAEDSRFLEVKDRLDRWLNALEEQDPYHLLGVSPLDSEDVVRKRYRELALERHPDRGGSVEKMRELNAAYEKILRHRQRKRAESMVQRSLVDESAASPLPARSR
;
A
#
# COMPACT_ATOMS: atom_id res chain seq x y z
N MET A 1 -9.14 -16.02 -26.44
CA MET A 1 -9.78 -15.31 -27.55
C MET A 1 -9.42 -13.84 -27.37
N ASN A 2 -8.46 -13.32 -28.14
CA ASN A 2 -8.09 -11.90 -28.03
C ASN A 2 -9.26 -11.03 -28.51
N PRO A 3 -9.71 -10.04 -27.74
CA PRO A 3 -10.72 -9.12 -28.21
C PRO A 3 -10.14 -8.32 -29.38
N ALA A 4 -10.79 -8.38 -30.54
CA ALA A 4 -10.37 -7.59 -31.69
C ALA A 4 -10.46 -6.09 -31.33
N VAL A 5 -9.35 -5.36 -31.48
CA VAL A 5 -9.30 -3.91 -31.26
C VAL A 5 -10.05 -3.22 -32.41
N SER A 6 -11.21 -2.62 -32.11
CA SER A 6 -12.07 -1.95 -33.09
C SER A 6 -12.07 -0.43 -32.85
N TRP A 7 -11.19 0.26 -33.56
CA TRP A 7 -11.09 1.73 -33.53
C TRP A 7 -12.38 2.42 -34.00
N GLN A 8 -13.19 1.74 -34.82
CA GLN A 8 -14.48 2.23 -35.32
C GLN A 8 -15.57 2.27 -34.25
N THR A 9 -15.55 1.34 -33.28
CA THR A 9 -16.52 1.30 -32.17
C THR A 9 -15.92 1.79 -30.85
N LEU A 10 -14.65 2.22 -30.85
CA LEU A 10 -13.85 2.55 -29.65
C LEU A 10 -14.02 1.47 -28.57
N GLU A 11 -13.89 0.21 -28.96
CA GLU A 11 -13.86 -0.92 -28.03
C GLU A 11 -12.41 -1.37 -27.86
N ASN A 12 -12.02 -1.64 -26.61
CA ASN A 12 -10.66 -2.06 -26.25
C ASN A 12 -9.58 -1.06 -26.72
N VAL A 13 -9.89 0.23 -26.59
CA VAL A 13 -9.02 1.35 -26.96
C VAL A 13 -8.96 2.32 -25.80
N GLU A 14 -7.74 2.74 -25.44
CA GLU A 14 -7.52 3.82 -24.49
C GLU A 14 -7.55 5.16 -25.22
N VAL A 15 -8.24 6.13 -24.65
CA VAL A 15 -8.43 7.45 -25.26
C VAL A 15 -7.59 8.46 -24.50
N GLU A 16 -6.69 9.14 -25.18
CA GLU A 16 -5.89 10.25 -24.65
C GLU A 16 -6.35 11.57 -25.26
N CYS A 17 -6.32 12.64 -24.50
CA CYS A 17 -6.67 13.95 -25.04
C CYS A 17 -5.47 14.59 -25.77
N THR A 18 -5.68 15.09 -26.98
CA THR A 18 -4.63 15.73 -27.78
C THR A 18 -4.10 17.04 -27.21
N HIS A 19 -4.86 17.68 -26.31
CA HIS A 19 -4.49 18.94 -25.67
C HIS A 19 -3.70 18.74 -24.38
N CYS A 20 -4.19 17.88 -23.47
CA CYS A 20 -3.61 17.69 -22.13
C CYS A 20 -2.65 16.48 -22.08
N GLY A 21 -2.69 15.56 -23.05
CA GLY A 21 -1.95 14.29 -23.02
C GLY A 21 -2.44 13.30 -21.95
N VAL A 22 -3.52 13.64 -21.24
CA VAL A 22 -4.05 12.81 -20.15
C VAL A 22 -5.06 11.80 -20.71
N ARG A 23 -5.01 10.59 -20.16
CA ARG A 23 -6.00 9.54 -20.39
C ARG A 23 -7.40 10.02 -19.99
N MET A 24 -8.34 9.90 -20.90
CA MET A 24 -9.72 10.34 -20.72
C MET A 24 -10.54 9.26 -20.01
N THR A 25 -11.50 9.69 -19.19
CA THR A 25 -12.43 8.79 -18.50
C THR A 25 -13.67 8.55 -19.35
N LEU A 26 -14.10 7.29 -19.45
CA LEU A 26 -15.34 6.91 -20.11
C LEU A 26 -16.55 7.27 -19.23
N HIS A 27 -17.53 7.91 -19.83
CA HIS A 27 -18.84 8.20 -19.29
C HIS A 27 -19.88 7.52 -20.20
N GLU A 28 -20.46 6.43 -19.71
CA GLU A 28 -21.51 5.70 -20.41
C GLU A 28 -22.85 6.43 -20.23
N GLY A 29 -23.46 6.86 -21.33
CA GLY A 29 -24.86 7.29 -21.32
C GLY A 29 -25.79 6.09 -21.41
N SER A 30 -27.07 6.24 -21.06
CA SER A 30 -28.08 5.15 -21.10
C SER A 30 -28.28 4.45 -22.45
N GLY A 31 -27.67 4.94 -23.54
CA GLY A 31 -27.67 4.32 -24.86
C GLY A 31 -26.32 3.67 -25.20
N ARG A 32 -26.30 2.34 -25.35
CA ARG A 32 -25.11 1.51 -25.63
C ARG A 32 -24.30 1.84 -26.90
N ARG A 33 -24.74 2.79 -27.73
CA ARG A 33 -24.11 3.12 -29.03
C ARG A 33 -23.18 4.33 -29.00
N VAL A 34 -23.33 5.25 -28.04
CA VAL A 34 -22.50 6.47 -27.96
C VAL A 34 -21.75 6.47 -26.64
N LYS A 35 -20.42 6.42 -26.71
CA LYS A 35 -19.53 6.56 -25.57
C LYS A 35 -19.06 8.01 -25.47
N TYR A 36 -19.11 8.58 -24.28
CA TYR A 36 -18.59 9.92 -24.00
C TYR A 36 -17.29 9.81 -23.22
N PHE A 37 -16.33 10.66 -23.50
CA PHE A 37 -15.04 10.71 -22.85
C PHE A 37 -14.77 12.11 -22.33
N ARG A 38 -14.21 12.23 -21.13
CA ARG A 38 -13.86 13.52 -20.51
C ARG A 38 -12.37 13.53 -20.11
N CYS A 39 -11.61 14.58 -20.47
CA CYS A 39 -10.24 14.75 -19.92
C CYS A 39 -10.35 15.19 -18.45
N GLY A 40 -9.67 14.49 -17.55
CA GLY A 40 -9.60 14.85 -16.13
C GLY A 40 -8.90 16.20 -15.89
N SER A 41 -7.97 16.59 -16.78
CA SER A 41 -7.18 17.82 -16.66
C SER A 41 -7.84 19.04 -17.32
N CYS A 42 -8.17 18.99 -18.62
CA CYS A 42 -8.72 20.14 -19.35
C CYS A 42 -10.25 20.11 -19.52
N HIS A 43 -10.92 19.10 -18.95
CA HIS A 43 -12.40 18.93 -18.97
C HIS A 43 -13.05 18.90 -20.35
N ARG A 44 -12.27 18.71 -21.42
CA ARG A 44 -12.75 18.58 -22.79
C ARG A 44 -13.52 17.27 -22.94
N TRP A 45 -14.68 17.35 -23.59
CA TRP A 45 -15.54 16.22 -23.90
C TRP A 45 -15.36 15.78 -25.35
N VAL A 46 -15.38 14.47 -25.57
CA VAL A 46 -15.36 13.84 -26.90
C VAL A 46 -16.37 12.69 -26.91
N SER A 47 -17.02 12.44 -28.05
CA SER A 47 -17.96 11.34 -28.23
C SER A 47 -17.48 10.35 -29.30
N SER A 48 -17.88 9.09 -29.18
CA SER A 48 -17.51 8.03 -30.12
C SER A 48 -18.15 8.16 -31.50
N THR A 49 -19.23 8.93 -31.66
CA THR A 49 -20.04 8.96 -32.89
C THR A 49 -19.90 10.23 -33.73
N TYR A 50 -18.85 11.04 -33.53
CA TYR A 50 -18.80 12.38 -34.16
C TYR A 50 -17.50 12.76 -34.87
N THR A 51 -16.50 11.88 -34.96
CA THR A 51 -15.19 12.26 -35.55
C THR A 51 -14.83 11.58 -36.88
N ASP A 52 -15.63 10.63 -37.37
CA ASP A 52 -15.36 9.98 -38.66
C ASP A 52 -15.58 10.91 -39.87
N ILE A 53 -16.17 12.10 -39.69
CA ILE A 53 -16.48 13.02 -40.80
C ILE A 53 -15.40 14.11 -40.99
N PHE A 54 -14.57 14.42 -39.99
CA PHE A 54 -13.51 15.43 -40.13
C PHE A 54 -12.22 15.02 -39.40
N ARG A 55 -11.37 14.25 -40.09
CA ARG A 55 -10.08 13.74 -39.63
C ARG A 55 -9.01 14.80 -39.27
N SER A 56 -9.34 16.10 -39.27
CA SER A 56 -8.43 17.21 -38.92
C SER A 56 -8.58 17.76 -37.50
N ASP A 57 -9.71 17.52 -36.81
CA ASP A 57 -10.03 18.11 -35.49
C ASP A 57 -10.34 17.09 -34.39
N ALA A 58 -9.84 15.85 -34.52
CA ALA A 58 -10.02 14.85 -33.47
C ALA A 58 -9.31 15.31 -32.18
N LYS A 59 -10.11 15.64 -31.16
CA LYS A 59 -9.68 16.14 -29.84
C LYS A 59 -9.09 15.03 -28.94
N MET A 60 -8.88 13.85 -29.52
CA MET A 60 -8.41 12.66 -28.85
C MET A 60 -7.48 11.83 -29.75
N ARG A 61 -6.52 11.15 -29.13
CA ARG A 61 -5.71 10.07 -29.69
C ARG A 61 -6.19 8.76 -29.11
N THR A 62 -6.20 7.73 -29.93
CA THR A 62 -6.59 6.39 -29.52
C THR A 62 -5.35 5.53 -29.47
N HIS A 63 -5.19 4.78 -28.38
CA HIS A 63 -4.13 3.79 -28.19
C HIS A 63 -4.74 2.41 -28.09
N PRO A 64 -4.10 1.37 -28.67
CA PRO A 64 -4.63 0.02 -28.52
C PRO A 64 -4.56 -0.32 -27.03
N ALA A 65 -5.65 -0.79 -26.44
CA ALA A 65 -5.58 -1.26 -25.06
C ALA A 65 -4.59 -2.42 -25.03
N LYS A 66 -3.51 -2.25 -24.26
CA LYS A 66 -2.54 -3.33 -24.08
C LYS A 66 -3.25 -4.41 -23.28
N ASP A 67 -3.24 -5.64 -23.78
CA ASP A 67 -3.65 -6.81 -22.99
C ASP A 67 -2.63 -7.00 -21.85
N THR A 68 -2.81 -6.27 -20.76
CA THR A 68 -1.95 -6.35 -19.57
C THR A 68 -2.25 -7.58 -18.73
N SER A 69 -3.21 -8.41 -19.12
CA SER A 69 -3.67 -9.59 -18.35
C SER A 69 -2.53 -10.49 -17.86
N ALA A 70 -1.47 -10.68 -18.67
CA ALA A 70 -0.29 -11.45 -18.28
C ALA A 70 0.63 -10.71 -17.28
N GLU A 71 0.82 -9.40 -17.45
CA GLU A 71 1.59 -8.54 -16.53
C GLU A 71 0.85 -8.37 -15.20
N ASP A 72 -0.47 -8.24 -15.24
CA ASP A 72 -1.37 -8.16 -14.10
C ASP A 72 -1.36 -9.46 -13.31
N SER A 73 -1.37 -10.62 -13.97
CA SER A 73 -1.29 -11.93 -13.30
C SER A 73 0.00 -12.09 -12.51
N ARG A 74 1.14 -11.74 -13.12
CA ARG A 74 2.45 -11.77 -12.44
C ARG A 74 2.50 -10.80 -11.25
N PHE A 75 1.92 -9.61 -11.41
CA PHE A 75 1.85 -8.62 -10.33
C PHE A 75 1.00 -9.13 -9.16
N LEU A 76 -0.17 -9.71 -9.45
CA LEU A 76 -1.06 -10.29 -8.44
C LEU A 76 -0.38 -11.44 -7.69
N GLU A 77 0.36 -12.33 -8.36
CA GLU A 77 1.10 -13.40 -7.71
C GLU A 77 2.18 -12.88 -6.73
N VAL A 78 2.90 -11.83 -7.13
CA VAL A 78 3.91 -11.19 -6.27
C VAL A 78 3.24 -10.50 -5.09
N LYS A 79 2.14 -9.81 -5.31
CA LYS A 79 1.35 -9.18 -4.25
C LYS A 79 0.84 -10.22 -3.24
N ASP A 80 0.22 -11.30 -3.71
CA ASP A 80 -0.29 -12.37 -2.83
C ASP A 80 0.82 -13.06 -2.02
N ARG A 81 2.04 -13.11 -2.57
CA ARG A 81 3.21 -13.59 -1.83
C ARG A 81 3.62 -12.62 -0.74
N LEU A 82 3.65 -11.32 -1.05
CA LEU A 82 3.99 -10.27 -0.09
C LEU A 82 2.95 -10.21 1.02
N ASP A 83 1.66 -10.23 0.68
CA ASP A 83 0.56 -10.18 1.65
C ASP A 83 0.62 -11.37 2.61
N ARG A 84 0.89 -12.59 2.11
CA ARG A 84 1.09 -13.77 2.99
C ARG A 84 2.29 -13.61 3.92
N TRP A 85 3.38 -13.03 3.43
CA TRP A 85 4.57 -12.79 4.25
C TRP A 85 4.33 -11.73 5.30
N LEU A 86 3.69 -10.62 4.95
CA LEU A 86 3.31 -9.55 5.88
C LEU A 86 2.36 -10.08 6.95
N ASN A 87 1.31 -10.82 6.58
CA ASN A 87 0.39 -11.43 7.55
C ASN A 87 1.11 -12.40 8.49
N ALA A 88 2.05 -13.20 7.98
CA ALA A 88 2.84 -14.10 8.82
C ALA A 88 3.78 -13.36 9.79
N LEU A 89 4.26 -12.17 9.42
CA LEU A 89 5.03 -11.31 10.33
C LEU A 89 4.12 -10.66 11.38
N GLU A 90 2.97 -10.12 10.97
CA GLU A 90 2.00 -9.50 11.87
C GLU A 90 1.44 -10.49 12.89
N GLU A 91 1.19 -11.74 12.50
CA GLU A 91 0.73 -12.79 13.41
C GLU A 91 1.82 -13.22 14.41
N GLN A 92 3.10 -13.04 14.04
CA GLN A 92 4.24 -13.24 14.93
C GLN A 92 4.57 -12.00 15.78
N ASP A 93 3.92 -10.86 15.53
CA ASP A 93 4.17 -9.64 16.26
C ASP A 93 3.61 -9.74 17.69
N PRO A 94 4.47 -9.69 18.71
CA PRO A 94 4.05 -9.90 20.08
C PRO A 94 3.19 -8.74 20.60
N TYR A 95 3.27 -7.56 19.97
CA TYR A 95 2.45 -6.39 20.28
C TYR A 95 0.98 -6.61 19.91
N HIS A 96 0.71 -7.26 18.77
CA HIS A 96 -0.64 -7.63 18.35
C HIS A 96 -1.26 -8.69 19.27
N LEU A 97 -0.47 -9.70 19.68
CA LEU A 97 -0.92 -10.74 20.62
C LEU A 97 -1.39 -10.19 21.98
N LEU A 98 -0.74 -9.12 22.45
CA LEU A 98 -1.09 -8.42 23.70
C LEU A 98 -2.10 -7.27 23.50
N GLY A 99 -2.42 -6.93 22.24
CA GLY A 99 -3.33 -5.82 21.89
C GLY A 99 -2.79 -4.45 22.30
N VAL A 100 -1.46 -4.27 22.25
CA VAL A 100 -0.76 -3.04 22.67
C VAL A 100 -0.01 -2.44 21.51
N SER A 101 0.10 -1.11 21.49
CA SER A 101 0.91 -0.40 20.50
C SER A 101 2.40 -0.48 20.87
N PRO A 102 3.31 -0.54 19.87
CA PRO A 102 4.75 -0.37 20.10
C PRO A 102 5.11 0.95 20.78
N LEU A 103 4.22 1.95 20.73
CA LEU A 103 4.38 3.27 21.33
C LEU A 103 3.85 3.36 22.78
N ASP A 104 3.11 2.36 23.26
CA ASP A 104 2.52 2.39 24.60
C ASP A 104 3.58 2.29 25.70
N SER A 105 3.30 2.86 26.88
CA SER A 105 4.23 2.79 28.03
C SER A 105 4.39 1.36 28.56
N GLU A 106 5.50 1.08 29.24
CA GLU A 106 5.74 -0.23 29.88
C GLU A 106 4.64 -0.60 30.89
N ASP A 107 4.08 0.40 31.57
CA ASP A 107 3.00 0.19 32.54
C ASP A 107 1.72 -0.32 31.87
N VAL A 108 1.38 0.20 30.69
CA VAL A 108 0.23 -0.25 29.90
C VAL A 108 0.43 -1.69 29.44
N VAL A 109 1.61 -2.03 28.93
CA VAL A 109 1.95 -3.41 28.52
C VAL A 109 1.83 -4.38 29.70
N ARG A 110 2.36 -4.01 30.86
CA ARG A 110 2.30 -4.83 32.08
C ARG A 110 0.89 -4.98 32.63
N LYS A 111 0.06 -3.94 32.51
CA LYS A 111 -1.35 -3.99 32.91
C LYS A 111 -2.13 -4.95 32.00
N ARG A 112 -2.00 -4.80 30.68
CA ARG A 112 -2.64 -5.68 29.69
C ARG A 112 -2.22 -7.15 29.84
N TYR A 113 -0.93 -7.39 30.06
CA TYR A 113 -0.44 -8.74 30.34
C TYR A 113 -1.10 -9.36 31.58
N ARG A 114 -1.26 -8.60 32.67
CA ARG A 114 -1.92 -9.08 33.90
C ARG A 114 -3.41 -9.39 33.69
N GLU A 115 -4.10 -8.54 32.94
CA GLU A 115 -5.51 -8.75 32.58
C GLU A 115 -5.67 -10.06 31.78
N LEU A 116 -4.90 -10.22 30.71
CA LEU A 116 -4.92 -11.42 29.86
C LEU A 116 -4.46 -12.69 30.59
N ALA A 117 -3.50 -12.58 31.51
CA ALA A 117 -3.04 -13.71 32.31
C ALA A 117 -4.12 -14.21 33.27
N LEU A 118 -4.92 -13.31 33.84
CA LEU A 118 -6.04 -13.67 34.72
C LEU A 118 -7.18 -14.34 33.95
N GLU A 119 -7.41 -13.95 32.70
CA GLU A 119 -8.42 -14.55 31.82
C GLU A 119 -7.99 -15.92 31.28
N ARG A 120 -6.71 -16.06 30.91
CA ARG A 120 -6.14 -17.29 30.31
C ARG A 120 -5.56 -18.26 31.34
N HIS A 121 -5.72 -18.00 32.63
CA HIS A 121 -5.17 -18.84 33.69
C HIS A 121 -5.78 -20.26 33.67
N PRO A 122 -4.98 -21.33 33.78
CA PRO A 122 -5.49 -22.71 33.77
C PRO A 122 -6.53 -22.98 34.86
N ASP A 123 -6.33 -22.42 36.06
CA ASP A 123 -7.28 -22.59 37.18
C ASP A 123 -8.65 -21.93 36.94
N ARG A 124 -8.77 -21.02 35.97
CA ARG A 124 -10.02 -20.32 35.62
C ARG A 124 -10.64 -20.82 34.30
N GLY A 125 -10.16 -21.94 33.79
CA GLY A 125 -10.65 -22.54 32.54
C GLY A 125 -9.88 -22.11 31.28
N GLY A 126 -8.73 -21.46 31.43
CA GLY A 126 -7.80 -21.21 30.33
C GLY A 126 -6.97 -22.45 29.95
N SER A 127 -6.31 -22.40 28.79
CA SER A 127 -5.37 -23.46 28.39
C SER A 127 -3.93 -23.07 28.73
N VAL A 128 -3.14 -24.07 29.14
CA VAL A 128 -1.69 -23.90 29.42
C VAL A 128 -0.96 -23.35 28.19
N GLU A 129 -1.40 -23.73 26.98
CA GLU A 129 -0.86 -23.27 25.71
C GLU A 129 -1.03 -21.76 25.51
N LYS A 130 -2.24 -21.22 25.71
CA LYS A 130 -2.53 -19.79 25.60
C LYS A 130 -1.75 -18.94 26.60
N MET A 131 -1.47 -19.50 27.78
CA MET A 131 -0.65 -18.85 28.79
C MET A 131 0.83 -18.84 28.39
N ARG A 132 1.35 -19.95 27.82
CA ARG A 132 2.72 -20.02 27.29
C ARG A 132 2.93 -19.02 26.15
N GLU A 133 1.98 -18.92 25.23
CA GLU A 133 2.01 -17.93 24.14
C GLU A 133 2.05 -16.49 24.67
N LEU A 134 1.23 -16.18 25.68
CA LEU A 134 1.20 -14.86 26.32
C LEU A 134 2.55 -14.52 26.97
N ASN A 135 3.16 -15.48 27.68
CA ASN A 135 4.48 -15.31 28.29
C ASN A 135 5.56 -15.08 27.23
N ALA A 136 5.57 -15.89 26.17
CA ALA A 136 6.52 -15.76 25.08
C ALA A 136 6.39 -14.41 24.36
N ALA A 137 5.16 -13.92 24.14
CA ALA A 137 4.92 -12.61 23.57
C ALA A 137 5.47 -11.48 24.47
N TYR A 138 5.17 -11.55 25.77
CA TYR A 138 5.65 -10.54 26.73
C TYR A 138 7.18 -10.49 26.80
N GLU A 139 7.86 -11.65 26.84
CA GLU A 139 9.32 -11.72 26.81
C GLU A 139 9.92 -11.12 25.53
N LYS A 140 9.32 -11.40 24.36
CA LYS A 140 9.76 -10.82 23.09
C LYS A 140 9.65 -9.29 23.09
N ILE A 141 8.57 -8.72 23.63
CA ILE A 141 8.42 -7.25 23.74
C ILE A 141 9.54 -6.66 24.59
N LEU A 142 9.83 -7.26 25.75
CA LEU A 142 10.89 -6.77 26.63
C LEU A 142 12.26 -6.78 25.93
N ARG A 143 12.61 -7.89 25.25
CA ARG A 143 13.85 -7.99 24.47
C ARG A 143 13.89 -6.96 23.34
N HIS A 144 12.78 -6.77 22.62
CA HIS A 144 12.69 -5.77 21.55
C HIS A 144 12.93 -4.34 22.07
N ARG A 145 12.36 -3.99 23.23
CA ARG A 145 12.55 -2.69 23.87
C ARG A 145 13.99 -2.50 24.37
N GLN A 146 14.58 -3.52 24.96
CA GLN A 146 15.99 -3.48 25.37
C GLN A 146 16.92 -3.27 24.18
N ARG A 147 16.70 -4.02 23.09
CA ARG A 147 17.47 -3.86 21.85
C ARG A 147 17.32 -2.45 21.27
N LYS A 148 16.09 -1.94 21.16
CA LYS A 148 15.82 -0.58 20.65
C LYS A 148 16.47 0.51 21.51
N ARG A 149 16.51 0.33 22.84
CA ARG A 149 17.24 1.23 23.76
C ARG A 149 18.76 1.16 23.56
N ALA A 150 19.31 -0.03 23.37
CA ALA A 150 20.73 -0.19 23.08
C ALA A 150 21.11 0.44 21.74
N GLU A 151 20.31 0.18 20.68
CA GLU A 151 20.48 0.77 19.36
C GLU A 151 20.41 2.30 19.41
N SER A 152 19.43 2.88 20.12
CA SER A 152 19.33 4.35 20.25
C SER A 152 20.49 4.96 21.02
N MET A 153 21.04 4.24 22.02
CA MET A 153 22.21 4.68 22.77
C MET A 153 23.46 4.69 21.88
N VAL A 154 23.66 3.63 21.09
CA VAL A 154 24.76 3.53 20.10
C VAL A 154 24.62 4.60 19.01
N GLN A 155 23.40 4.82 18.50
CA GLN A 155 23.16 5.84 17.49
C GLN A 155 23.43 7.25 18.04
N ARG A 156 23.10 7.50 19.32
CA ARG A 156 23.39 8.78 19.97
C ARG A 156 24.89 9.00 20.16
N SER A 157 25.67 7.98 20.52
CA SER A 157 27.12 8.13 20.65
C SER A 157 27.80 8.41 19.30
N LEU A 158 27.35 7.78 18.21
CA LEU A 158 27.86 8.05 16.85
C LEU A 158 27.57 9.48 16.38
N VAL A 159 26.41 10.02 16.74
CA VAL A 159 26.05 11.43 16.43
C VAL A 159 26.91 12.41 17.24
N ASP A 160 27.21 12.09 18.49
CA ASP A 160 28.05 12.94 19.34
C ASP A 160 29.51 12.99 18.84
N GLU A 161 30.07 11.84 18.44
CA GLU A 161 31.41 11.76 17.83
C GLU A 161 31.50 12.52 16.49
N SER A 162 30.45 12.48 15.67
CA SER A 162 30.43 13.20 14.38
C SER A 162 30.19 14.71 14.52
N ALA A 163 29.45 15.15 15.54
CA ALA A 163 29.29 16.56 15.88
C ALA A 163 30.55 17.20 16.49
N ALA A 164 31.42 16.39 17.11
CA ALA A 164 32.70 16.82 17.67
C ALA A 164 33.81 17.06 16.62
N SER A 165 33.58 16.70 15.34
CA SER A 165 34.50 17.05 14.25
C SER A 165 34.37 18.54 13.91
N PRO A 166 35.41 19.38 14.12
CA PRO A 166 35.31 20.80 13.85
C PRO A 166 35.07 21.04 12.36
N LEU A 167 34.02 21.80 12.03
CA LEU A 167 33.75 22.22 10.65
C LEU A 167 34.97 22.98 10.11
N PRO A 168 35.43 22.71 8.87
CA PRO A 168 36.54 23.45 8.29
C PRO A 168 36.16 24.94 8.20
N ALA A 169 37.02 25.80 8.75
CA ALA A 169 36.83 27.25 8.73
C ALA A 169 36.69 27.73 7.28
N ARG A 170 35.55 28.34 6.94
CA ARG A 170 35.30 28.92 5.61
C ARG A 170 36.36 29.98 5.33
N SER A 171 37.25 29.74 4.37
CA SER A 171 38.17 30.73 3.83
C SER A 171 37.39 31.84 3.13
N ARG A 172 37.83 33.08 3.36
CA ARG A 172 37.16 34.33 3.00
C ARG A 172 37.59 34.81 1.61
#